data_AF-A0A1E7INL3-F1
#
_entry.id   AF-A0A1E7INL3-F1
#
_cell.length_a   1.000
_cell.length_b   1.000
_cell.length_c   1.000
_cell.angle_alpha   90.00
_cell.angle_beta   90.00
_cell.angle_gamma   90.00
#
_symmetry.space_group_name_H-M   'P 1'
#
loop_
_entity.id
_entity.type
_entity.pdbx_description
1 polymer ?
#
loop_
_entity_poly.entity_id
_entity_poly.type
_entity_poly.pdbx_seq_one_letter_code
_entity_poly.pdbx_strand_id
1 'polypeptide(L)' 'MKQNRVWTNEDVKTKLCFLYDEVFAHEGYARIEVDMRVLRRGQKEVILRCGKEYRYVFDFQNSEEGEQ' A
#
# COMPACT_ATOMS: atom_id res chain seq x y z
N MET A 1 15.92 20.55 4.52
CA MET A 1 15.71 19.29 5.27
C MET A 1 14.67 18.46 4.54
N LYS A 2 15.04 17.35 3.89
CA LYS A 2 14.06 16.44 3.27
C LYS A 2 13.44 15.63 4.40
N GLN A 3 12.19 15.94 4.75
CA GLN A 3 11.46 15.13 5.72
C GLN A 3 11.33 13.72 5.15
N ASN A 4 11.96 12.75 5.80
CA ASN A 4 11.84 11.34 5.45
C ASN A 4 10.49 10.87 6.03
N ARG A 5 9.41 11.02 5.26
CA ARG A 5 8.09 10.60 5.70
C ARG A 5 8.09 9.09 5.87
N VAL A 6 7.79 8.63 7.08
CA VAL A 6 7.49 7.23 7.37
C VAL A 6 6.05 6.98 6.96
N TRP A 7 5.81 5.93 6.19
CA TRP A 7 4.46 5.51 5.81
C TRP A 7 3.86 4.61 6.89
N THR A 8 2.54 4.56 6.95
CA THR A 8 1.79 3.62 7.78
C THR A 8 0.83 2.81 6.93
N ASN A 9 0.32 1.70 7.47
CA ASN A 9 -0.75 0.94 6.83
C ASN A 9 -2.00 1.82 6.55
N GLU A 10 -2.25 2.81 7.41
CA GLU A 10 -3.39 3.71 7.25
C GLU A 10 -3.22 4.67 6.07
N ASP A 11 -2.01 5.13 5.80
CA ASP A 11 -1.71 5.93 4.60
C ASP A 11 -2.00 5.13 3.32
N VAL A 12 -1.66 3.84 3.31
CA VAL A 12 -1.93 2.95 2.16
C VAL A 12 -3.42 2.73 1.98
N LYS A 13 -4.16 2.43 3.05
CA LYS A 13 -5.62 2.27 3.00
C LYS A 13 -6.31 3.53 2.51
N THR A 14 -5.90 4.69 3.04
CA THR A 14 -6.41 5.99 2.62
C THR A 14 -6.19 6.19 1.12
N LYS A 15 -4.98 5.87 0.61
CA LYS A 15 -4.72 6.00 -0.83
C LYS A 15 -5.52 5.00 -1.65
N LEU A 16 -5.68 3.76 -1.19
CA LEU A 16 -6.44 2.73 -1.88
C LEU A 16 -7.92 3.11 -1.99
N CYS A 17 -8.54 3.58 -0.91
CA CYS A 17 -9.93 4.09 -0.94
C CYS A 17 -10.07 5.24 -1.94
N PHE A 18 -9.13 6.21 -1.91
CA PHE A 18 -9.12 7.29 -2.88
C PHE A 18 -9.03 6.77 -4.33
N LEU A 19 -8.13 5.82 -4.62
CA LEU A 19 -8.01 5.25 -5.97
C LEU A 19 -9.27 4.49 -6.39
N TYR A 20 -9.93 3.83 -5.44
CA TYR A 20 -11.21 3.16 -5.67
C TYR A 20 -12.29 4.16 -6.05
N ASP A 21 -12.42 5.28 -5.32
CA ASP A 21 -13.42 6.31 -5.60
C ASP A 21 -13.22 6.93 -7.00
N GLU A 22 -11.96 7.19 -7.38
CA GLU A 22 -11.63 7.68 -8.73
C GLU A 22 -12.06 6.67 -9.79
N VAL A 23 -11.70 5.39 -9.62
CA VAL A 23 -12.08 4.31 -10.53
C VAL A 23 -13.59 4.11 -10.61
N PHE A 24 -14.29 4.21 -9.48
CA PHE A 24 -15.74 4.10 -9.42
C PHE A 24 -16.43 5.24 -10.17
N ALA A 25 -15.87 6.46 -10.14
CA ALA A 25 -16.39 7.61 -10.87
C ALA A 25 -16.04 7.60 -12.37
N HIS A 26 -15.07 6.78 -12.79
CA HIS A 26 -14.67 6.67 -14.19
C HIS A 26 -15.66 5.82 -15.01
N GLU A 27 -16.01 6.31 -16.20
CA GLU A 27 -16.77 5.52 -17.18
C GLU A 27 -15.84 4.57 -17.93
N GLY A 28 -16.19 3.28 -17.97
CA GLY A 28 -15.46 2.25 -18.70
C GLY A 28 -14.75 1.25 -17.79
N TYR A 29 -13.60 0.74 -18.24
CA TYR A 29 -12.81 -0.26 -17.52
C TYR A 29 -11.60 0.38 -16.86
N ALA A 30 -11.40 0.06 -15.58
CA ALA A 30 -10.19 0.41 -14.85
C ALA A 30 -9.72 -0.78 -14.00
N ARG A 31 -8.43 -0.75 -13.65
CA ARG A 31 -7.77 -1.80 -12.89
C ARG A 31 -7.01 -1.19 -11.73
N ILE A 32 -7.23 -1.73 -10.54
CA ILE A 32 -6.44 -1.48 -9.34
C ILE A 32 -5.72 -2.78 -8.99
N GLU A 33 -4.41 -2.73 -8.82
CA GLU A 33 -3.60 -3.85 -8.33
C GLU A 33 -2.94 -3.47 -7.01
N VAL A 34 -2.94 -4.41 -6.07
CA VAL A 34 -2.27 -4.28 -4.77
C VAL A 34 -1.29 -5.43 -4.63
N ASP A 35 0.00 -5.13 -4.70
CA ASP A 35 1.05 -6.08 -4.38
C ASP A 35 1.56 -5.82 -2.97
N MET A 36 1.64 -6.87 -2.14
CA MET A 36 2.27 -6.80 -0.82
C MET A 36 3.43 -7.77 -0.72
N ARG A 37 4.55 -7.30 -0.18
CA ARG A 37 5.75 -8.10 0.06
C ARG A 37 6.24 -7.91 1.48
N VAL A 38 6.44 -9.01 2.19
CA VAL A 38 7.16 -8.98 3.47
C VAL A 38 8.65 -8.82 3.15
N LEU A 39 9.25 -7.76 3.68
CA LEU A 39 10.67 -7.50 3.58
C LEU A 39 11.39 -8.01 4.83
N ARG A 40 12.72 -7.94 4.81
CA ARG A 40 13.54 -8.28 5.98
C ARG A 40 13.32 -7.25 7.10
N ARG A 41 13.62 -7.63 8.35
CA ARG A 41 13.57 -6.77 9.55
C ARG A 41 12.16 -6.25 9.91
N GLY A 42 11.14 -7.05 9.64
CA GLY A 42 9.76 -6.68 10.00
C GLY A 42 9.24 -5.49 9.18
N GLN A 43 9.71 -5.32 7.94
CA GLN A 43 9.17 -4.30 7.04
C GLN A 43 8.18 -4.94 6.07
N LYS A 44 7.22 -4.15 5.61
CA LYS A 44 6.30 -4.51 4.54
C LYS A 44 6.40 -3.48 3.42
N GLU A 45 6.50 -3.96 2.20
CA GLU A 45 6.34 -3.17 0.99
C GLU A 45 4.94 -3.37 0.45
N VAL A 46 4.25 -2.27 0.14
CA VAL A 46 2.97 -2.28 -0.58
C VAL A 46 3.09 -1.42 -1.83
N ILE A 47 2.68 -1.97 -2.97
CA ILE A 47 2.66 -1.28 -4.26
C ILE A 47 1.21 -1.23 -4.74
N LEU A 48 0.69 -0.02 -4.97
CA LEU A 48 -0.62 0.20 -5.59
C LEU A 48 -0.41 0.60 -7.06
N ARG A 49 -1.06 -0.08 -8.00
CA ARG A 49 -1.07 0.29 -9.43
C ARG A 49 -2.48 0.60 -9.91
N CYS A 50 -2.66 1.81 -10.44
CA CYS A 50 -3.90 2.26 -11.08
C CYS A 50 -3.55 3.34 -12.12
N GLY A 51 -2.96 2.93 -13.25
CA GLY A 51 -2.36 3.84 -14.25
C GLY A 51 -1.03 4.49 -13.80
N LYS A 52 -0.86 4.72 -12.50
CA LYS A 52 0.37 5.13 -11.82
C LYS A 52 0.74 4.12 -10.74
N GLU A 53 2.04 3.95 -10.51
CA GLU A 53 2.58 3.16 -9.40
C GLU A 53 2.81 4.04 -8.16
N TYR A 54 2.31 3.59 -7.02
CA TYR A 54 2.56 4.18 -5.70
C TYR A 54 3.21 3.11 -4.80
N ARG A 55 4.37 3.42 -4.22
CA ARG A 55 5.14 2.48 -3.41
C ARG A 55 5.26 2.96 -1.97
N TYR A 56 4.97 2.07 -1.05
CA TYR A 56 5.01 2.29 0.39
C TYR A 56 5.90 1.24 1.03
N VAL A 57 6.82 1.67 1.89
CA VAL A 57 7.62 0.79 2.74
C VAL A 57 7.45 1.27 4.17
N PHE A 58 7.02 0.38 5.05
CA PHE A 58 6.76 0.69 6.45
C PHE A 58 7.08 -0.49 7.36
N ASP A 59 7.42 -0.18 8.61
CA ASP A 59 7.62 -1.19 9.64
C ASP A 59 6.26 -1.82 9.99
N PHE A 60 6.24 -3.14 10.11
CA PHE A 60 5.08 -3.95 10.41
C PHE A 60 5.46 -4.93 11.53
N GLN A 61 4.88 -4.73 12.71
CA GLN A 61 5.00 -5.72 13.77
C GLN A 61 4.13 -6.92 13.41
N ASN A 62 4.78 -7.99 12.96
CA ASN A 62 4.11 -9.25 12.73
C ASN A 62 3.71 -9.81 14.10
N SER A 63 2.42 -9.76 14.45
CA SER A 63 1.89 -10.41 15.65
C SER A 63 1.84 -11.95 15.51
N GLU A 64 2.25 -12.49 14.36
CA GLU A 64 2.18 -13.92 14.02
C GLU A 64 3.58 -14.56 13.90
N GLU A 65 4.49 -14.29 14.83
CA GLU A 65 5.62 -15.20 15.08
C GLU A 65 5.14 -16.35 15.98
N GLY A 66 4.52 -17.36 15.36
CA GLY A 66 4.24 -18.64 16.00
C GLY A 66 2.82 -19.17 15.76
N GLU A 67 2.60 -19.84 14.64
CA GLU A 67 1.75 -21.04 14.55
C GLU A 67 1.87 -21.66 13.14
N GLN A 68 2.83 -22.59 13.01
CA GLN A 68 2.77 -23.91 12.33
C GLN A 68 4.14 -24.33 11.79
#